data_AF-A0A1M4X4U4-F1
#
_entry.id   AF-A0A1M4X4U4-F1
#
_cell.length_a   1.000
_cell.length_b   1.000
_cell.length_c   1.000
_cell.angle_alpha   90.00
_cell.angle_beta   90.00
_cell.angle_gamma   90.00
#
_symmetry.space_group_name_H-M   'P 1'
#
loop_
_entity.id
_entity.type
_entity.pdbx_description
1 polymer ?
#
loop_
_entity_poly.entity_id
_entity_poly.type
_entity_poly.pdbx_seq_one_letter_code
_entity_poly.pdbx_strand_id
1 'polypeptide(L)'
;MKTKNHLMLVLSLFFSPAMFAANPSINELNSCLALVDFVNTTLDNFSDHYTLDDMAIVHSGLSAYKNYLKNDVITPKLLSMYGGNEMQAKLMQKLFDRQRATFFKHLSERYSEKKLFTEYAAAINDCSANTRIRPEVAKPLNTALDKMIIMARQIQ
;
A
#
# COMPACT_ATOMS: atom_id res chain seq x y z
N MET A 1 -21.62 -30.69 -61.96
CA MET A 1 -20.22 -31.16 -61.84
C MET A 1 -19.27 -29.97 -61.97
N LYS A 2 -18.78 -29.44 -60.85
CA LYS A 2 -17.43 -28.84 -60.60
C LYS A 2 -17.50 -27.98 -59.34
N THR A 3 -17.10 -28.61 -58.25
CA THR A 3 -16.72 -28.03 -56.97
C THR A 3 -15.59 -27.02 -57.16
N LYS A 4 -15.68 -25.86 -56.52
CA LYS A 4 -14.52 -24.98 -56.26
C LYS A 4 -14.49 -24.59 -54.79
N ASN A 5 -13.36 -24.94 -54.18
CA ASN A 5 -12.95 -24.68 -52.82
C ASN A 5 -12.98 -23.19 -52.47
N HIS A 6 -13.56 -22.85 -51.32
CA HIS A 6 -13.11 -21.73 -50.52
C HIS A 6 -12.97 -22.19 -49.06
N LEU A 7 -11.84 -22.84 -48.81
CA LEU A 7 -11.23 -22.98 -47.50
C LEU A 7 -10.50 -21.66 -47.18
N MET A 8 -10.53 -21.26 -45.90
CA MET A 8 -9.92 -20.08 -45.26
C MET A 8 -10.73 -18.78 -45.36
N LEU A 9 -11.02 -18.08 -44.26
CA LEU A 9 -10.04 -17.64 -43.26
C LEU A 9 -10.70 -17.47 -41.87
N VAL A 10 -10.20 -18.20 -40.88
CA VAL A 10 -10.38 -17.89 -39.45
C VAL A 10 -9.48 -16.70 -39.14
N LEU A 11 -10.03 -15.56 -38.74
CA LEU A 11 -9.25 -14.47 -38.16
C LEU A 11 -9.98 -13.95 -36.91
N SER A 12 -9.67 -14.61 -35.80
CA SER A 12 -9.29 -13.97 -34.54
C SER A 12 -9.97 -12.64 -34.22
N LEU A 13 -11.17 -12.70 -33.64
CA LEU A 13 -11.67 -11.70 -32.70
C LEU A 13 -11.62 -12.28 -31.27
N PHE A 14 -10.47 -12.87 -30.91
CA PHE A 14 -10.04 -12.94 -29.53
C PHE A 14 -9.28 -11.65 -29.22
N PHE A 15 -9.95 -10.50 -29.28
CA PHE A 15 -9.52 -9.38 -28.46
C PHE A 15 -9.91 -9.73 -27.04
N SER A 16 -9.08 -10.54 -26.38
CA SER A 16 -9.05 -10.55 -24.93
C SER A 16 -8.83 -9.11 -24.52
N PRO A 17 -9.71 -8.47 -23.73
CA PRO A 17 -9.29 -7.29 -23.02
C PRO A 17 -8.16 -7.80 -22.13
N ALA A 18 -6.92 -7.49 -22.51
CA ALA A 18 -5.85 -7.49 -21.54
C ALA A 18 -6.36 -6.52 -20.47
N MET A 19 -6.88 -7.07 -19.37
CA MET A 19 -7.13 -6.31 -18.15
C MET A 19 -5.74 -5.89 -17.69
N PHE A 20 -5.26 -4.78 -18.27
CA PHE A 20 -4.14 -4.06 -17.71
C PHE A 20 -4.64 -3.64 -16.33
N ALA A 21 -4.18 -4.33 -15.29
CA ALA A 21 -4.34 -3.85 -13.93
C ALA A 21 -3.85 -2.40 -13.93
N ALA A 22 -4.77 -1.46 -13.75
CA ALA A 22 -4.42 -0.05 -13.74
C ALA A 22 -3.41 0.13 -12.61
N ASN A 23 -2.23 0.69 -12.93
CA ASN A 23 -1.25 0.99 -11.91
C ASN A 23 -1.92 1.88 -10.85
N PRO A 24 -1.77 1.59 -9.55
CA PRO A 24 -2.49 2.31 -8.50
C PRO A 24 -2.23 3.80 -8.64
N SER A 25 -3.27 4.63 -8.56
CA SER A 25 -3.18 6.08 -8.65
C SER A 25 -2.24 6.65 -7.58
N ILE A 26 -1.73 7.86 -7.79
CA ILE A 26 -0.85 8.50 -6.80
C ILE A 26 -1.60 8.75 -5.47
N ASN A 27 -2.91 8.98 -5.53
CA ASN A 27 -3.74 9.19 -4.36
C ASN A 27 -3.89 7.89 -3.55
N GLU A 28 -4.16 6.76 -4.21
CA GLU A 28 -4.22 5.45 -3.55
C GLU A 28 -2.89 5.09 -2.87
N LEU A 29 -1.77 5.31 -3.57
CA LEU A 29 -0.43 5.09 -3.00
C LEU A 29 -0.18 5.98 -1.78
N ASN A 30 -0.60 7.25 -1.83
CA ASN A 30 -0.48 8.15 -0.70
C ASN A 30 -1.40 7.77 0.47
N SER A 31 -2.61 7.27 0.19
CA SER A 31 -3.49 6.70 1.21
C SER A 31 -2.87 5.47 1.88
N CYS A 32 -2.21 4.60 1.12
CA CYS A 32 -1.45 3.47 1.66
C CYS A 32 -0.30 3.92 2.56
N LEU A 33 0.48 4.92 2.13
CA LEU A 33 1.55 5.51 2.94
C LEU A 33 0.98 6.10 4.25
N ALA A 34 -0.15 6.81 4.16
CA ALA A 34 -0.81 7.38 5.33
C ALA A 34 -1.33 6.31 6.30
N LEU A 35 -1.89 5.21 5.80
CA LEU A 35 -2.33 4.10 6.64
C LEU A 35 -1.16 3.44 7.38
N VAL A 36 -0.06 3.16 6.67
CA VAL A 36 1.14 2.55 7.28
C VAL A 36 1.73 3.47 8.36
N ASP A 37 1.86 4.76 8.06
CA ASP A 37 2.31 5.75 9.05
C ASP A 37 1.36 5.81 10.25
N PHE A 38 0.04 5.79 10.03
CA PHE A 38 -0.96 5.84 11.10
C PHE A 38 -0.81 4.64 12.04
N VAL A 39 -0.81 3.42 11.51
CA VAL A 39 -0.70 2.21 12.33
C VAL A 39 0.62 2.18 13.09
N ASN A 40 1.72 2.60 12.45
CA ASN A 40 3.02 2.67 13.10
C ASN A 40 3.03 3.66 14.28
N THR A 41 2.43 4.84 14.13
CA THR A 41 2.30 5.81 15.24
C THR A 41 1.30 5.37 16.31
N THR A 42 0.22 4.71 15.91
CA THR A 42 -0.78 4.16 16.84
C THR A 42 -0.17 3.12 17.78
N LEU A 43 0.76 2.30 17.28
CA LEU A 43 1.54 1.36 18.10
C LEU A 43 2.36 2.07 19.18
N ASP A 44 3.04 3.17 18.83
CA ASP A 44 3.81 3.95 19.80
C ASP A 44 2.92 4.50 20.92
N ASN A 45 1.72 4.97 20.56
CA ASN A 45 0.77 5.59 21.49
C ASN A 45 0.19 4.61 22.51
N PHE A 46 0.15 3.32 22.20
CA PHE A 46 -0.42 2.25 23.04
C PHE A 46 0.64 1.19 23.36
N SER A 47 1.90 1.61 23.47
CA SER A 47 3.05 0.72 23.66
C SER A 47 3.02 -0.07 24.97
N ASP A 48 2.26 0.39 25.96
CA ASP A 48 2.01 -0.28 27.23
C ASP A 48 1.14 -1.55 27.10
N HIS A 49 0.45 -1.72 25.97
CA HIS A 49 -0.41 -2.88 25.71
C HIS A 49 0.31 -4.06 25.04
N TYR A 50 1.57 -3.88 24.60
CA TYR A 50 2.29 -4.88 23.80
C TYR A 50 3.71 -5.09 24.29
N THR A 51 4.29 -6.25 23.95
CA THR A 51 5.69 -6.52 24.26
C THR A 51 6.62 -5.71 23.34
N LEU A 52 7.80 -5.34 23.85
CA LEU A 52 8.82 -4.65 23.06
C LEU A 52 9.23 -5.45 21.82
N ASP A 53 9.33 -6.78 21.95
CA ASP A 53 9.71 -7.67 20.85
C ASP A 53 8.65 -7.67 19.74
N ASP A 54 7.37 -7.77 20.11
CA ASP A 54 6.27 -7.74 19.14
C ASP A 54 6.20 -6.37 18.43
N MET A 55 6.34 -5.27 19.18
CA MET A 55 6.38 -3.92 18.61
C MET A 55 7.57 -3.75 17.66
N ALA A 56 8.77 -4.23 18.03
CA ALA A 56 9.95 -4.12 17.19
C ALA A 56 9.79 -4.85 15.84
N ILE A 57 9.15 -6.03 15.85
CA ILE A 57 8.83 -6.78 14.62
C ILE A 57 7.91 -5.96 13.72
N VAL A 58 6.82 -5.41 14.29
CA VAL A 58 5.85 -4.64 13.50
C VAL A 58 6.47 -3.34 12.97
N HIS A 59 7.15 -2.56 13.82
CA HIS A 59 7.81 -1.32 13.39
C HIS A 59 8.83 -1.55 12.28
N SER A 60 9.61 -2.62 12.36
CA SER A 60 10.60 -2.96 11.35
C SER A 60 9.93 -3.21 9.99
N GLY A 61 8.90 -4.06 9.94
CA GLY A 61 8.18 -4.35 8.69
C GLY A 61 7.43 -3.16 8.12
N LEU A 62 6.70 -2.41 8.96
CA LEU A 62 5.99 -1.21 8.53
C LEU A 62 6.94 -0.10 8.06
N SER A 63 8.08 0.09 8.73
CA SER A 63 9.08 1.08 8.32
C SER A 63 9.76 0.72 7.00
N ALA A 64 10.08 -0.56 6.79
CA ALA A 64 10.61 -1.04 5.52
C ALA A 64 9.62 -0.79 4.36
N TYR A 65 8.35 -1.14 4.56
CA TYR A 65 7.32 -0.93 3.55
C TYR A 65 7.03 0.55 3.30
N LYS A 66 6.99 1.37 4.35
CA LYS A 66 6.88 2.83 4.25
C LYS A 66 7.99 3.43 3.38
N ASN A 67 9.23 3.04 3.66
CA ASN A 67 10.39 3.56 2.93
C ASN A 67 10.33 3.16 1.46
N TYR A 68 9.92 1.91 1.17
CA TYR A 68 9.66 1.46 -0.18
C TYR A 68 8.57 2.29 -0.88
N LEU A 69 7.40 2.44 -0.26
CA LEU A 69 6.31 3.26 -0.81
C LEU A 69 6.79 4.67 -1.13
N LYS A 70 7.49 5.32 -0.21
CA LYS A 70 7.94 6.70 -0.38
C LYS A 70 9.01 6.84 -1.46
N ASN A 71 10.08 6.06 -1.38
CA ASN A 71 11.30 6.29 -2.15
C ASN A 71 11.30 5.58 -3.49
N ASP A 72 10.73 4.37 -3.54
CA ASP A 72 10.77 3.51 -4.73
C ASP A 72 9.51 3.63 -5.58
N VAL A 73 8.39 4.11 -5.01
CA VAL A 73 7.09 4.14 -5.70
C VAL A 73 6.55 5.56 -5.88
N ILE A 74 6.31 6.28 -4.78
CA ILE A 74 5.64 7.59 -4.79
C ILE A 74 6.56 8.67 -5.38
N THR A 75 7.81 8.76 -4.90
CA THR A 75 8.74 9.81 -5.38
C THR A 75 9.01 9.71 -6.88
N PRO A 76 9.35 8.52 -7.44
CA PRO A 76 9.55 8.38 -8.89
C PRO A 76 8.27 8.65 -9.68
N LYS A 77 7.11 8.23 -9.17
CA LYS A 77 5.82 8.47 -9.83
C LYS A 77 5.47 9.96 -9.88
N LEU A 78 5.65 10.69 -8.78
CA LEU A 78 5.46 12.13 -8.75
C LEU A 78 6.37 12.85 -9.74
N LEU A 79 7.65 12.48 -9.76
CA LEU A 79 8.60 13.06 -10.71
C LEU A 79 8.17 12.82 -12.16
N SER A 80 7.75 11.59 -12.48
CA SER A 80 7.23 11.25 -13.80
C SER A 80 5.95 12.02 -14.16
N MET A 81 5.02 12.22 -13.22
CA MET A 81 3.79 12.97 -13.44
C MET A 81 4.03 14.44 -13.80
N TYR A 82 5.13 15.01 -13.32
CA TYR A 82 5.54 16.40 -13.60
C TYR A 82 6.67 16.51 -14.64
N GLY A 83 6.87 15.47 -15.46
CA GLY A 83 7.84 15.51 -16.56
C GLY A 83 9.29 15.75 -16.10
N GLY A 84 9.66 15.27 -14.90
CA GLY A 84 10.98 15.50 -14.33
C GLY A 84 11.13 16.80 -13.55
N ASN A 85 10.07 17.60 -13.39
CA ASN A 85 10.13 18.84 -12.61
C ASN A 85 10.13 18.54 -11.10
N GLU A 86 11.33 18.52 -10.52
CA GLU A 86 11.54 18.26 -9.09
C GLU A 86 10.81 19.25 -8.17
N MET A 87 10.71 20.53 -8.56
CA MET A 87 10.04 21.54 -7.74
C MET A 87 8.54 21.27 -7.63
N GLN A 88 7.89 20.94 -8.76
CA GLN A 88 6.47 20.60 -8.78
C GLN A 88 6.19 19.27 -8.07
N ALA A 89 7.03 18.25 -8.30
CA ALA A 89 6.94 16.98 -7.58
C ALA A 89 7.06 17.16 -6.07
N LYS A 90 8.02 17.98 -5.61
CA LYS A 90 8.21 18.32 -4.19
C LYS A 90 7.05 19.13 -3.62
N LEU A 91 6.44 20.01 -4.42
CA LEU A 91 5.24 20.73 -4.00
C LEU A 91 4.07 19.77 -3.78
N MET A 92 3.86 18.82 -4.69
CA MET A 92 2.81 17.82 -4.53
C MET A 92 3.07 16.89 -3.35
N GLN A 93 4.31 16.47 -3.13
CA GLN A 93 4.69 15.70 -1.93
C GLN A 93 4.32 16.45 -0.64
N LYS A 94 4.57 17.77 -0.57
CA LYS A 94 4.17 18.59 0.59
C LYS A 94 2.65 18.66 0.76
N LEU A 95 1.87 18.67 -0.32
CA LEU A 95 0.42 18.64 -0.23
C LEU A 95 -0.06 17.31 0.36
N PHE A 96 0.51 16.20 -0.09
CA PHE A 96 0.24 14.89 0.48
C PHE A 96 0.64 14.76 1.95
N ASP A 97 1.80 15.32 2.33
CA ASP A 97 2.23 15.34 3.73
C ASP A 97 1.24 16.09 4.62
N ARG A 98 0.66 17.20 4.13
CA ARG A 98 -0.41 17.95 4.84
C ARG A 98 -1.71 17.16 4.91
N GLN A 99 -2.13 16.54 3.80
CA GLN A 99 -3.33 15.69 3.78
C GLN A 99 -3.21 14.53 4.76
N ARG A 100 -2.02 13.93 4.90
CA ARG A 100 -1.78 12.87 5.89
C ARG A 100 -2.00 13.36 7.32
N ALA A 101 -1.58 14.58 7.66
CA ALA A 101 -1.83 15.14 8.99
C ALA A 101 -3.34 15.28 9.28
N THR A 102 -4.14 15.69 8.29
CA THR A 102 -5.60 15.73 8.40
C THR A 102 -6.19 14.32 8.51
N PHE A 103 -5.69 13.37 7.73
CA PHE A 103 -6.10 11.97 7.78
C PHE A 103 -5.86 11.35 9.17
N PHE A 104 -4.68 11.60 9.75
CA PHE A 104 -4.35 11.18 11.11
C PHE A 104 -5.34 11.71 12.13
N LYS A 105 -5.64 13.01 12.08
CA LYS A 105 -6.60 13.62 12.99
C LYS A 105 -7.96 12.90 12.92
N HIS A 106 -8.50 12.68 11.72
CA HIS A 106 -9.79 12.03 11.55
C HIS A 106 -9.80 10.56 11.95
N LEU A 107 -8.73 9.82 11.67
CA LEU A 107 -8.64 8.43 12.10
C LEU A 107 -8.52 8.31 13.61
N SER A 108 -7.69 9.14 14.25
CA SER A 108 -7.57 9.15 15.71
C SER A 108 -8.87 9.55 16.41
N GLU A 109 -9.66 10.45 15.82
CA GLU A 109 -11.01 10.79 16.30
C GLU A 109 -11.98 9.61 16.17
N ARG A 110 -11.90 8.84 15.09
CA ARG A 110 -12.78 7.69 14.83
C ARG A 110 -12.40 6.44 15.62
N TYR A 111 -11.10 6.19 15.78
CA TYR A 111 -10.54 5.02 16.44
C TYR A 111 -9.91 5.44 17.77
N SER A 112 -10.77 5.67 18.77
CA SER A 112 -10.36 6.04 20.12
C SER A 112 -9.93 4.85 20.98
N GLU A 113 -10.20 3.63 20.52
CA GLU A 113 -9.79 2.40 21.21
C GLU A 113 -8.26 2.23 21.14
N LYS A 114 -7.66 2.02 22.31
CA LYS A 114 -6.20 1.87 22.48
C LYS A 114 -5.71 0.47 22.09
N LYS A 115 -6.07 -0.02 20.90
CA LYS A 115 -5.68 -1.35 20.43
C LYS A 115 -5.50 -1.43 18.92
N LEU A 116 -4.84 -2.49 18.48
CA LEU A 116 -4.75 -2.87 17.08
C LEU A 116 -6.03 -3.60 16.66
N PHE A 117 -6.48 -3.29 15.46
CA PHE A 117 -7.56 -3.99 14.77
C PHE A 117 -6.96 -4.87 13.68
N THR A 118 -7.50 -6.08 13.49
CA THR A 118 -7.07 -7.00 12.42
C THR A 118 -7.23 -6.38 11.03
N GLU A 119 -8.18 -5.48 10.88
CA GLU A 119 -8.52 -4.69 9.71
C GLU A 119 -7.37 -3.79 9.28
N TYR A 120 -6.53 -3.34 10.22
CA TYR A 120 -5.32 -2.59 9.88
C TYR A 120 -4.32 -3.47 9.10
N ALA A 121 -4.14 -4.73 9.52
CA ALA A 121 -3.27 -5.66 8.82
C ALA A 121 -3.83 -6.00 7.42
N ALA A 122 -5.14 -6.24 7.33
CA ALA A 122 -5.80 -6.52 6.05
C ALA A 122 -5.66 -5.34 5.07
N ALA A 123 -5.94 -4.11 5.51
CA ALA A 123 -5.84 -2.94 4.64
C ALA A 123 -4.41 -2.63 4.19
N ILE A 124 -3.40 -2.87 5.04
CA ILE A 124 -1.98 -2.75 4.63
C ILE A 124 -1.60 -3.88 3.67
N ASN A 125 -2.11 -5.09 3.86
CA ASN A 125 -1.91 -6.20 2.93
C ASN A 125 -2.46 -5.87 1.53
N ASP A 126 -3.67 -5.30 1.47
CA ASP A 126 -4.30 -4.87 0.21
C ASP A 126 -3.48 -3.75 -0.48
N CYS A 127 -2.92 -2.82 0.30
CA CYS A 127 -1.97 -1.85 -0.22
C CYS A 127 -0.73 -2.53 -0.85
N SER A 128 -0.23 -3.58 -0.22
CA SER A 128 0.96 -4.31 -0.69
C SER A 128 0.68 -5.09 -1.98
N ALA A 129 -0.53 -5.65 -2.14
CA ALA A 129 -0.94 -6.37 -3.34
C ALA A 129 -0.95 -5.47 -4.60
N ASN A 130 -1.20 -4.18 -4.41
CA ASN A 130 -1.24 -3.20 -5.49
C ASN A 130 0.15 -2.61 -5.84
N THR A 131 1.18 -2.93 -5.07
CA THR A 131 2.53 -2.46 -5.31
C THR A 131 3.42 -3.64 -5.66
N ARG A 132 4.26 -3.52 -6.70
CA ARG A 132 5.20 -4.59 -7.09
C ARG A 132 6.36 -4.67 -6.10
N ILE A 133 6.06 -5.06 -4.86
CA ILE A 133 6.99 -5.12 -3.74
C ILE A 133 8.12 -6.10 -4.02
N ARG A 134 9.34 -5.70 -3.65
CA ARG A 134 10.52 -6.56 -3.76
C ARG A 134 10.54 -7.59 -2.62
N PRO A 135 11.11 -8.80 -2.82
CA PRO A 135 11.09 -9.86 -1.80
C PRO A 135 11.64 -9.42 -0.43
N GLU A 136 12.67 -8.59 -0.41
CA GLU A 136 13.30 -8.06 0.80
C GLU A 136 12.42 -7.06 1.58
N VAL A 137 11.40 -6.48 0.94
CA VAL A 137 10.37 -5.66 1.59
C VAL A 137 9.16 -6.51 1.96
N ALA A 138 8.78 -7.44 1.08
CA ALA A 138 7.60 -8.29 1.26
C ALA A 138 7.72 -9.21 2.49
N LYS A 139 8.88 -9.85 2.68
CA LYS A 139 9.09 -10.77 3.82
C LYS A 139 8.92 -10.08 5.18
N PRO A 140 9.65 -8.98 5.51
CA PRO A 140 9.46 -8.32 6.80
C PRO A 140 8.07 -7.70 6.95
N LEU A 141 7.45 -7.24 5.86
CA LEU A 141 6.06 -6.77 5.89
C LEU A 141 5.11 -7.89 6.29
N ASN A 142 5.17 -9.05 5.65
CA ASN A 142 4.29 -10.19 5.96
C ASN A 142 4.47 -10.64 7.42
N THR A 143 5.71 -10.71 7.91
CA THR A 143 5.97 -11.00 9.33
C THR A 143 5.32 -9.97 10.25
N ALA A 144 5.37 -8.68 9.91
CA ALA A 144 4.72 -7.63 10.67
C ALA A 144 3.18 -7.76 10.63
N LEU A 145 2.59 -8.07 9.48
CA LEU A 145 1.14 -8.23 9.33
C LEU A 145 0.61 -9.43 10.12
N ASP A 146 1.29 -10.59 10.05
CA ASP A 146 0.97 -11.76 10.86
C ASP A 146 1.06 -11.43 12.35
N LYS A 147 2.09 -10.67 12.74
CA LYS A 147 2.28 -10.24 14.12
C LYS A 147 1.19 -9.28 14.58
N MET A 148 0.78 -8.31 13.75
CA MET A 148 -0.35 -7.43 14.03
C MET A 148 -1.65 -8.20 14.27
N ILE A 149 -1.91 -9.24 13.48
CA ILE A 149 -3.10 -10.10 13.65
C ILE A 149 -3.05 -10.85 14.99
N ILE A 150 -1.88 -11.37 15.37
CA ILE A 150 -1.70 -12.03 16.67
C ILE A 150 -1.93 -11.04 17.81
N MET A 151 -1.28 -9.87 17.76
CA MET A 151 -1.41 -8.82 18.77
C MET A 151 -2.85 -8.32 18.93
N ALA A 152 -3.57 -8.12 17.82
CA ALA A 152 -4.97 -7.68 17.84
C ALA A 152 -5.91 -8.67 18.54
N ARG A 153 -5.56 -9.96 18.59
CA ARG A 153 -6.34 -11.02 19.26
C ARG A 153 -5.98 -11.20 20.74
N GLN A 154 -4.86 -10.66 21.20
CA GLN A 154 -4.42 -10.78 22.59
C GLN A 154 -5.19 -9.86 23.56
N ILE A 155 -5.80 -8.80 23.03
CA ILE A 155 -6.50 -7.75 23.82
C ILE A 155 -8.02 -7.82 23.61
N GLN A 156 -8.56 -9.01 23.31
CA GLN A 156 -10.01 -9.25 23.24
C GLN A 156 -10.58 -9.64 24.59
#